data_AF-A0A2V5NLP0-F1
#
_entry.id   AF-A0A2V5NLP0-F1
#
_cell.length_a   1.000
_cell.length_b   1.000
_cell.length_c   1.000
_cell.angle_alpha   90.00
_cell.angle_beta   90.00
_cell.angle_gamma   90.00
#
_symmetry.space_group_name_H-M   'P 1'
#
loop_
_entity.id
_entity.type
_entity.pdbx_description
1 polymer ?
#
loop_
_entity_poly.entity_id
_entity_poly.type
_entity_poly.pdbx_seq_one_letter_code
_entity_poly.pdbx_strand_id
1 'polypeptide(L)'
;MALLGLTPQLSFAGDYNSLILEEIKQMPQGGHYSVSRFAKICLQRSAHFESGKFFVLPPAGSPSFCSGATYLVFIKTIEALRARGELNLDSGTLEHLIIRDQRDGEGVWGRWNANGPGTARLFHELGLGHNFDSFDQAKPGDFMKIFWSRQVGKNEHGHSTIFLGRENRAGVEYVRFWSSNVPSGYGEKAVPRTKIAYALFSRLETPTNLARINGAPYTDTYLASLLRTPSSITEAGTKSGL
;
A
#
# COMPACT_ATOMS: atom_id res chain seq x y z
N MET A 1 6.96 -15.76 44.01
CA MET A 1 7.18 -15.89 42.55
C MET A 1 5.84 -15.78 41.86
N ALA A 2 5.54 -14.64 41.24
CA ALA A 2 4.34 -14.48 40.43
C ALA A 2 4.70 -14.76 38.97
N LEU A 3 4.16 -15.86 38.44
CA LEU A 3 4.19 -16.17 37.01
C LEU A 3 3.20 -15.24 36.31
N LEU A 4 3.70 -14.20 35.65
CA LEU A 4 2.94 -13.41 34.68
C LEU A 4 2.70 -14.28 33.46
N GLY A 5 1.48 -14.81 33.34
CA GLY A 5 1.03 -15.52 32.15
C GLY A 5 0.91 -14.54 30.98
N LEU A 6 1.73 -14.73 29.95
CA LEU A 6 1.54 -14.11 28.64
C LEU A 6 0.27 -14.69 28.02
N THR A 7 -0.85 -13.98 28.10
CA THR A 7 -2.04 -14.28 27.30
C THR A 7 -1.72 -13.99 25.84
N PRO A 8 -1.80 -14.97 24.93
CA PRO A 8 -1.66 -14.70 23.51
C PRO A 8 -2.83 -13.83 23.07
N GLN A 9 -2.53 -12.66 22.53
CA GLN A 9 -3.51 -11.77 21.93
C GLN A 9 -4.00 -12.46 20.64
N LEU A 10 -5.17 -13.10 20.70
CA LEU A 10 -5.87 -13.59 19.52
C LEU A 10 -6.24 -12.36 18.67
N SER A 11 -5.47 -12.11 17.62
CA SER A 11 -5.77 -11.07 16.64
C SER A 11 -6.85 -11.61 15.70
N PHE A 12 -8.07 -11.08 15.80
CA PHE A 12 -9.14 -11.37 14.85
C PHE A 12 -8.92 -10.56 13.58
N ALA A 13 -9.14 -11.19 12.42
CA ALA A 13 -9.14 -10.50 11.13
C ALA A 13 -10.24 -9.42 11.13
N GLY A 14 -9.84 -8.15 11.05
CA GLY A 14 -10.74 -7.00 10.96
C GLY A 14 -11.04 -6.61 9.50
N ASP A 15 -12.12 -5.86 9.28
CA ASP A 15 -12.37 -5.16 8.01
C ASP A 15 -12.02 -3.68 8.18
N TYR A 16 -10.84 -3.29 7.70
CA TYR A 16 -10.32 -1.92 7.84
C TYR A 16 -10.61 -1.02 6.64
N ASN A 17 -11.36 -1.52 5.65
CA ASN A 17 -11.65 -0.77 4.42
C ASN A 17 -12.37 0.55 4.68
N SER A 18 -13.33 0.56 5.62
CA SER A 18 -14.05 1.79 5.98
C SER A 18 -13.11 2.85 6.55
N LEU A 19 -12.15 2.45 7.40
CA LEU A 19 -11.13 3.34 7.94
C LEU A 19 -10.21 3.87 6.84
N ILE A 20 -9.78 3.02 5.90
CA ILE A 20 -8.99 3.45 4.75
C ILE A 20 -9.74 4.51 3.93
N LEU A 21 -11.05 4.35 3.73
CA LEU A 21 -11.89 5.34 3.03
C LEU A 21 -12.05 6.64 3.83
N GLU A 22 -12.09 6.58 5.17
CA GLU A 22 -12.04 7.77 6.04
C GLU A 22 -10.71 8.52 5.86
N GLU A 23 -9.58 7.81 5.85
CA GLU A 23 -8.26 8.43 5.70
C GLU A 23 -8.05 9.04 4.31
N ILE A 24 -8.62 8.45 3.25
CA ILE A 24 -8.65 9.06 1.91
C ILE A 24 -9.31 10.44 1.93
N LYS A 25 -10.43 10.59 2.65
CA LYS A 25 -11.16 11.88 2.71
C LYS A 25 -10.36 12.98 3.42
N GLN A 26 -9.38 12.60 4.23
CA GLN A 26 -8.49 13.53 4.92
C GLN A 26 -7.21 13.84 4.12
N MET A 27 -6.98 13.18 2.98
CA MET A 27 -5.84 13.49 2.14
C MET A 27 -6.03 14.87 1.48
N PRO A 28 -4.95 15.68 1.37
CA PRO A 28 -5.04 16.99 0.75
C PRO A 28 -5.43 16.86 -0.73
N GLN A 29 -6.07 17.91 -1.25
CA GLN A 29 -6.31 18.06 -2.68
C GLN A 29 -5.16 18.84 -3.33
N GLY A 30 -4.99 18.68 -4.64
CA GLY A 30 -3.94 19.37 -5.37
C GLY A 30 -2.62 18.60 -5.41
N GLY A 31 -1.63 19.23 -6.02
CA GLY A 31 -0.36 18.60 -6.39
C GLY A 31 -0.37 18.18 -7.86
N HIS A 32 0.76 17.69 -8.34
CA HIS A 32 0.86 17.08 -9.67
C HIS A 32 1.60 15.75 -9.56
N TYR A 33 1.35 14.85 -10.51
CA TYR A 33 2.06 13.58 -10.55
C TYR A 33 3.53 13.78 -10.92
N SER A 34 4.45 13.28 -10.10
CA SER A 34 5.89 13.31 -10.39
C SER A 34 6.62 12.18 -9.67
N VAL A 35 7.50 11.50 -10.40
CA VAL A 35 8.44 10.49 -9.85
C VAL A 35 9.85 11.06 -9.62
N SER A 36 9.98 12.39 -9.65
CA SER A 36 11.26 13.09 -9.51
C SER A 36 11.87 12.90 -8.12
N ARG A 37 13.17 13.18 -8.00
CA ARG A 37 13.86 13.25 -6.70
C ARG A 37 13.17 14.23 -5.75
N PHE A 38 12.65 15.35 -6.27
CA PHE A 38 11.91 16.34 -5.48
C PHE A 38 10.62 15.75 -4.91
N ALA A 39 9.84 15.00 -5.70
CA ALA A 39 8.64 14.32 -5.19
C ALA A 39 8.96 13.28 -4.11
N LYS A 40 10.09 12.57 -4.23
CA LYS A 40 10.57 11.65 -3.17
C LYS A 40 10.91 12.39 -1.87
N ILE A 41 11.57 13.55 -1.96
CA ILE A 41 11.86 14.40 -0.80
C ILE A 41 10.56 14.93 -0.18
N CYS A 42 9.60 15.36 -0.99
CA CYS A 42 8.28 15.76 -0.52
C CYS A 42 7.58 14.62 0.22
N LEU A 43 7.62 13.39 -0.30
CA LEU A 43 7.04 12.21 0.36
C LEU A 43 7.69 11.93 1.73
N GLN A 44 9.03 11.92 1.81
CA GLN A 44 9.76 11.72 3.06
C GLN A 44 9.41 12.79 4.11
N ARG A 45 9.19 14.04 3.68
CA ARG A 45 8.74 15.13 4.55
C ARG A 45 7.26 15.04 4.93
N SER A 46 6.45 14.43 4.07
CA SER A 46 4.99 14.32 4.25
C SER A 46 4.61 13.34 5.35
N ALA A 47 5.46 12.36 5.66
CA ALA A 47 5.29 11.45 6.79
C ALA A 47 6.51 11.55 7.70
N HIS A 48 6.41 12.38 8.75
CA HIS A 48 7.46 12.46 9.77
C HIS A 48 7.05 11.71 11.03
N PHE A 49 8.04 11.09 11.68
CA PHE A 49 7.87 10.36 12.93
C PHE A 49 8.47 11.19 14.06
N GLU A 50 7.64 11.66 14.98
CA GLU A 50 8.04 12.48 16.11
C GLU A 50 7.34 11.99 17.37
N SER A 51 8.10 11.85 18.46
CA SER A 51 7.58 11.43 19.77
C SER A 51 6.71 10.17 19.74
N GLY A 52 7.06 9.19 18.90
CA GLY A 52 6.36 7.90 18.81
C GLY A 52 5.09 7.90 17.94
N LYS A 53 4.81 9.01 17.25
CA LYS A 53 3.63 9.19 16.38
C LYS A 53 4.04 9.55 14.97
N PHE A 54 3.29 9.06 13.99
CA PHE A 54 3.41 9.54 12.61
C PHE A 54 2.47 10.71 12.38
N PHE A 55 3.04 11.77 11.82
CA PHE A 55 2.30 12.91 11.32
C PHE A 55 2.35 12.88 9.80
N VAL A 56 1.18 12.65 9.20
CA VAL A 56 1.02 12.65 7.75
C VAL A 56 0.43 13.99 7.32
N LEU A 57 1.30 14.91 6.95
CA LEU A 57 0.97 16.28 6.54
C LEU A 57 1.62 16.55 5.17
N PRO A 58 1.04 16.04 4.07
CA PRO A 58 1.55 16.35 2.75
C PRO A 58 1.30 17.83 2.48
N PRO A 59 2.32 18.66 2.16
CA PRO A 59 2.09 20.07 1.90
C PRO A 59 1.19 20.21 0.67
N ALA A 60 0.13 21.01 0.79
CA ALA A 60 -0.82 21.24 -0.30
C ALA A 60 -0.07 21.65 -1.58
N GLY A 61 -0.42 21.04 -2.71
CA GLY A 61 0.26 21.32 -3.98
C GLY A 61 1.60 20.60 -4.19
N SER A 62 2.11 19.84 -3.22
CA SER A 62 3.35 19.07 -3.40
C SER A 62 3.17 17.96 -4.43
N PRO A 63 4.17 17.71 -5.29
CA PRO A 63 4.11 16.57 -6.18
C PRO A 63 4.18 15.25 -5.43
N SER A 64 3.54 14.23 -5.99
CA SER A 64 3.49 12.87 -5.43
C SER A 64 3.44 11.84 -6.55
N PHE A 65 3.57 10.56 -6.18
CA PHE A 65 3.42 9.42 -7.07
C PHE A 65 2.62 8.32 -6.39
N CYS A 66 2.16 7.35 -7.20
CA CYS A 66 1.01 6.53 -6.86
C CYS A 66 1.24 5.62 -5.63
N SER A 67 2.40 4.97 -5.51
CA SER A 67 2.77 4.17 -4.34
C SER A 67 2.99 5.02 -3.09
N GLY A 68 3.52 6.24 -3.22
CA GLY A 68 3.65 7.19 -2.12
C GLY A 68 2.28 7.57 -1.56
N ALA A 69 1.33 7.89 -2.42
CA ALA A 69 -0.04 8.24 -2.05
C ALA A 69 -0.72 7.14 -1.22
N THR A 70 -0.69 5.90 -1.71
CA THR A 70 -1.32 4.76 -1.04
C THR A 70 -0.61 4.40 0.26
N TYR A 71 0.72 4.56 0.33
CA TYR A 71 1.46 4.35 1.57
C TYR A 71 1.14 5.40 2.64
N LEU A 72 0.95 6.66 2.27
CA LEU A 72 0.53 7.68 3.23
C LEU A 72 -0.84 7.36 3.83
N VAL A 73 -1.79 6.87 3.03
CA VAL A 73 -3.09 6.39 3.54
C VAL A 73 -2.92 5.18 4.45
N PHE A 74 -2.02 4.25 4.12
CA PHE A 74 -1.68 3.12 4.98
C PHE A 74 -1.12 3.58 6.34
N ILE A 75 -0.14 4.47 6.36
CA ILE A 75 0.43 5.02 7.60
C ILE A 75 -0.62 5.76 8.43
N LYS A 76 -1.48 6.57 7.80
CA LYS A 76 -2.62 7.22 8.47
C LYS A 76 -3.57 6.21 9.11
N THR A 77 -3.87 5.12 8.40
CA THR A 77 -4.71 4.02 8.91
C THR A 77 -4.08 3.36 10.14
N ILE A 78 -2.78 3.04 10.09
CA ILE A 78 -2.04 2.48 11.22
C ILE A 78 -2.06 3.43 12.43
N GLU A 79 -1.82 4.72 12.24
CA GLU A 79 -1.89 5.67 13.35
C GLU A 79 -3.30 5.86 13.90
N ALA A 80 -4.33 5.85 13.06
CA ALA A 80 -5.71 5.93 13.51
C ALA A 80 -6.06 4.74 14.41
N LEU A 81 -5.64 3.52 14.04
CA LEU A 81 -5.82 2.33 14.89
C LEU A 81 -5.05 2.45 16.21
N ARG A 82 -3.81 2.96 16.18
CA ARG A 82 -3.02 3.20 17.40
C ARG A 82 -3.68 4.25 18.30
N ALA A 83 -4.20 5.33 17.73
CA ALA A 83 -4.89 6.39 18.46
C ALA A 83 -6.20 5.91 19.09
N ARG A 84 -6.89 4.94 18.48
CA ARG A 84 -8.08 4.26 19.01
C ARG A 84 -7.76 3.18 20.06
N GLY A 85 -6.48 2.86 20.26
CA GLY A 85 -6.04 1.76 21.14
C GLY A 85 -6.26 0.36 20.56
N GLU A 86 -6.59 0.26 19.28
CA GLU A 86 -6.86 -1.00 18.55
C GLU A 86 -5.59 -1.66 18.02
N LEU A 87 -4.48 -0.92 17.97
CA LEU A 87 -3.18 -1.40 17.51
C LEU A 87 -2.08 -0.92 18.45
N ASN A 88 -1.22 -1.83 18.88
CA ASN A 88 -0.01 -1.50 19.62
C ASN A 88 1.20 -2.04 18.87
N LEU A 89 2.15 -1.17 18.56
CA LEU A 89 3.42 -1.48 17.90
C LEU A 89 4.53 -0.84 18.71
N ASP A 90 5.62 -1.59 18.94
CA ASP A 90 6.81 -1.07 19.61
C ASP A 90 7.57 -0.06 18.73
N SER A 91 8.47 0.70 19.35
CA SER A 91 9.26 1.72 18.64
C SER A 91 10.09 1.15 17.50
N GLY A 92 10.65 -0.06 17.65
CA GLY A 92 11.43 -0.71 16.59
C GLY A 92 10.59 -0.99 15.35
N THR A 93 9.37 -1.51 15.54
CA THR A 93 8.41 -1.75 14.47
C THR A 93 8.00 -0.45 13.78
N LEU A 94 7.78 0.61 14.57
CA LEU A 94 7.43 1.92 14.01
C LEU A 94 8.58 2.52 13.19
N GLU A 95 9.82 2.37 13.61
CA GLU A 95 10.98 2.84 12.85
C GLU A 95 11.06 2.22 11.44
N HIS A 96 10.60 0.97 11.28
CA HIS A 96 10.53 0.30 9.98
C HIS A 96 9.49 0.90 9.02
N LEU A 97 8.48 1.62 9.53
CA LEU A 97 7.45 2.28 8.74
C LEU A 97 7.90 3.63 8.18
N ILE A 98 9.02 4.18 8.67
CA ILE A 98 9.56 5.47 8.21
C ILE A 98 10.03 5.36 6.75
N ILE A 99 9.59 6.32 5.93
CA ILE A 99 10.04 6.45 4.54
C ILE A 99 11.44 7.05 4.53
N ARG A 100 12.40 6.28 4.05
CA ARG A 100 13.79 6.72 3.85
C ARG A 100 14.14 6.64 2.36
N ASP A 101 15.40 6.39 2.04
CA ASP A 101 15.92 6.18 0.69
C ASP A 101 15.95 4.69 0.28
N GLN A 102 15.13 3.85 0.94
CA GLN A 102 15.02 2.42 0.66
C GLN A 102 14.77 2.15 -0.82
N ARG A 103 15.49 1.17 -1.37
CA ARG A 103 15.29 0.67 -2.74
C ARG A 103 14.15 -0.34 -2.77
N ASP A 104 13.70 -0.68 -3.98
CA ASP A 104 12.70 -1.75 -4.19
C ASP A 104 13.10 -3.03 -3.43
N GLY A 105 12.16 -3.55 -2.63
CA GLY A 105 12.35 -4.72 -1.77
C GLY A 105 12.98 -4.45 -0.40
N GLU A 106 13.47 -3.24 -0.09
CA GLU A 106 14.10 -2.93 1.21
C GLU A 106 13.11 -2.38 2.25
N GLY A 107 13.06 -2.99 3.43
CA GLY A 107 12.15 -2.58 4.51
C GLY A 107 10.67 -2.60 4.08
N VAL A 108 9.82 -1.86 4.81
CA VAL A 108 8.38 -1.79 4.52
C VAL A 108 8.11 -0.90 3.29
N TRP A 109 8.67 0.30 3.27
CA TRP A 109 8.47 1.24 2.17
C TRP A 109 9.01 0.70 0.84
N GLY A 110 10.22 0.12 0.82
CA GLY A 110 10.80 -0.43 -0.41
C GLY A 110 10.00 -1.62 -0.96
N ARG A 111 9.37 -2.44 -0.09
CA ARG A 111 8.42 -3.47 -0.54
C ARG A 111 7.16 -2.84 -1.12
N TRP A 112 6.58 -1.86 -0.44
CA TRP A 112 5.37 -1.17 -0.90
C TRP A 112 5.56 -0.48 -2.26
N ASN A 113 6.72 0.16 -2.44
CA ASN A 113 7.04 0.93 -3.63
C ASN A 113 7.45 0.08 -4.84
N ALA A 114 7.82 -1.20 -4.62
CA ALA A 114 8.46 -2.01 -5.65
C ALA A 114 7.62 -2.21 -6.92
N ASN A 115 8.31 -2.42 -8.04
CA ASN A 115 7.71 -3.03 -9.23
C ASN A 115 7.10 -4.41 -8.89
N GLY A 116 6.24 -4.91 -9.77
CA GLY A 116 5.52 -6.15 -9.58
C GLY A 116 4.52 -6.06 -8.43
N PRO A 117 4.42 -7.12 -7.60
CA PRO A 117 3.35 -7.23 -6.62
C PRO A 117 3.67 -6.58 -5.27
N GLY A 118 4.60 -5.62 -5.21
CA GLY A 118 5.17 -5.03 -3.97
C GLY A 118 4.28 -5.04 -2.72
N THR A 119 3.15 -4.32 -2.74
CA THR A 119 2.18 -4.28 -1.63
C THR A 119 1.64 -5.67 -1.26
N ALA A 120 1.22 -6.46 -2.24
CA ALA A 120 0.70 -7.82 -2.00
C ALA A 120 1.78 -8.75 -1.44
N ARG A 121 3.03 -8.64 -1.92
CA ARG A 121 4.16 -9.39 -1.38
C ARG A 121 4.41 -9.05 0.10
N LEU A 122 4.38 -7.77 0.46
CA LEU A 122 4.46 -7.32 1.86
C LEU A 122 3.32 -7.89 2.71
N PHE A 123 2.09 -7.83 2.21
CA PHE A 123 0.91 -8.35 2.91
C PHE A 123 1.03 -9.85 3.16
N HIS A 124 1.50 -10.60 2.17
CA HIS A 124 1.71 -12.03 2.28
C HIS A 124 2.84 -12.38 3.25
N GLU A 125 4.01 -11.76 3.10
CA GLU A 125 5.19 -12.05 3.92
C GLU A 125 4.94 -11.76 5.40
N LEU A 126 4.29 -10.64 5.70
CA LEU A 126 3.98 -10.28 7.08
C LEU A 126 2.65 -10.85 7.55
N GLY A 127 1.78 -11.33 6.66
CA GLY A 127 0.42 -11.74 7.02
C GLY A 127 -0.46 -10.57 7.47
N LEU A 128 -0.42 -9.45 6.75
CA LEU A 128 -1.24 -8.26 7.06
C LEU A 128 -2.72 -8.45 6.65
N GLY A 129 -2.99 -9.46 5.81
CA GLY A 129 -4.29 -9.85 5.31
C GLY A 129 -4.14 -10.63 4.02
N HIS A 130 -5.24 -10.94 3.34
CA HIS A 130 -5.21 -11.73 2.11
C HIS A 130 -5.05 -10.89 0.84
N ASN A 131 -4.49 -11.52 -0.18
CA ASN A 131 -4.40 -11.00 -1.54
C ASN A 131 -5.34 -11.79 -2.46
N PHE A 132 -5.80 -11.16 -3.52
CA PHE A 132 -6.66 -11.76 -4.53
C PHE A 132 -6.60 -10.95 -5.84
N ASP A 133 -7.05 -11.51 -6.95
CA ASP A 133 -7.01 -10.88 -8.29
C ASP A 133 -8.40 -10.70 -8.94
N SER A 134 -9.45 -11.15 -8.27
CA SER A 134 -10.83 -11.03 -8.75
C SER A 134 -11.49 -9.71 -8.30
N PHE A 135 -12.02 -8.97 -9.28
CA PHE A 135 -12.83 -7.78 -9.05
C PHE A 135 -14.16 -8.08 -8.33
N ASP A 136 -14.63 -9.32 -8.36
CA ASP A 136 -15.87 -9.72 -7.67
C ASP A 136 -15.66 -9.87 -6.15
N GLN A 137 -14.41 -10.07 -5.72
CA GLN A 137 -14.03 -10.11 -4.31
C GLN A 137 -13.65 -8.73 -3.77
N ALA A 138 -13.38 -7.77 -4.65
CA ALA A 138 -12.89 -6.44 -4.30
C ALA A 138 -13.99 -5.59 -3.64
N LYS A 139 -13.60 -4.85 -2.59
CA LYS A 139 -14.40 -3.90 -1.85
C LYS A 139 -13.72 -2.53 -1.86
N PRO A 140 -14.50 -1.42 -1.90
CA PRO A 140 -13.93 -0.10 -1.72
C PRO A 140 -13.02 -0.05 -0.48
N GLY A 141 -11.83 0.51 -0.60
CA GLY A 141 -10.80 0.52 0.46
C GLY A 141 -9.69 -0.52 0.30
N ASP A 142 -9.83 -1.53 -0.59
CA ASP A 142 -8.74 -2.47 -0.86
C ASP A 142 -7.58 -1.75 -1.56
N PHE A 143 -6.35 -2.02 -1.15
CA PHE A 143 -5.18 -1.59 -1.91
C PHE A 143 -5.14 -2.38 -3.22
N MET A 144 -4.88 -1.72 -4.34
CA MET A 144 -4.91 -2.34 -5.66
C MET A 144 -3.72 -1.89 -6.49
N LYS A 145 -2.96 -2.87 -7.00
CA LYS A 145 -1.99 -2.69 -8.07
C LYS A 145 -2.66 -2.99 -9.40
N ILE A 146 -2.70 -1.99 -10.28
CA ILE A 146 -3.12 -2.14 -11.67
C ILE A 146 -1.89 -2.43 -12.53
N PHE A 147 -2.00 -3.38 -13.44
CA PHE A 147 -1.05 -3.60 -14.54
C PHE A 147 -1.74 -3.20 -15.86
N TRP A 148 -1.18 -2.21 -16.56
CA TRP A 148 -1.73 -1.74 -17.84
C TRP A 148 -1.35 -2.61 -19.03
N SER A 149 -0.29 -3.42 -18.87
CA SER A 149 0.18 -4.38 -19.86
C SER A 149 0.39 -5.75 -19.20
N ARG A 150 0.68 -6.77 -20.00
CA ARG A 150 0.99 -8.11 -19.47
C ARG A 150 2.41 -8.26 -18.92
N GLN A 151 3.17 -7.18 -18.86
CA GLN A 151 4.57 -7.19 -18.42
C GLN A 151 4.63 -6.91 -16.91
N VAL A 152 5.40 -7.75 -16.19
CA VAL A 152 5.64 -7.62 -14.75
C VAL A 152 7.14 -7.47 -14.51
N GLY A 153 7.54 -6.57 -13.60
CA GLY A 153 8.95 -6.28 -13.32
C GLY A 153 9.57 -5.28 -14.30
N LYS A 154 10.66 -5.66 -14.99
CA LYS A 154 11.56 -4.73 -15.70
C LYS A 154 10.86 -3.74 -16.64
N ASN A 155 9.87 -4.23 -17.40
CA ASN A 155 9.15 -3.45 -18.41
C ASN A 155 7.71 -3.14 -17.97
N GLU A 156 7.43 -3.24 -16.68
CA GLU A 156 6.09 -3.04 -16.15
C GLU A 156 5.60 -1.60 -16.32
N HIS A 157 4.33 -1.49 -16.71
CA HIS A 157 3.55 -0.26 -16.57
C HIS A 157 2.48 -0.49 -15.50
N GLY A 158 2.87 -0.27 -14.25
CA GLY A 158 2.05 -0.52 -13.07
C GLY A 158 1.52 0.76 -12.44
N HIS A 159 0.48 0.64 -11.62
CA HIS A 159 -0.09 1.77 -10.89
C HIS A 159 -0.65 1.31 -9.54
N SER A 160 -0.17 1.91 -8.44
CA SER A 160 -0.67 1.65 -7.08
C SER A 160 -1.83 2.58 -6.76
N THR A 161 -2.92 2.02 -6.27
CA THR A 161 -4.19 2.71 -6.09
C THR A 161 -4.94 2.13 -4.89
N ILE A 162 -6.03 2.80 -4.48
CA ILE A 162 -7.02 2.21 -3.58
C ILE A 162 -8.32 2.07 -4.36
N PHE A 163 -8.88 0.87 -4.39
CA PHE A 163 -10.09 0.58 -5.14
C PHE A 163 -11.31 1.27 -4.50
N LEU A 164 -12.20 1.83 -5.33
CA LEU A 164 -13.41 2.54 -4.88
C LEU A 164 -14.71 1.90 -5.37
N GLY A 165 -14.62 0.86 -6.21
CA GLY A 165 -15.78 0.15 -6.74
C GLY A 165 -15.79 0.07 -8.26
N ARG A 166 -16.87 -0.53 -8.76
CA ARG A 166 -17.18 -0.64 -10.18
C ARG A 166 -18.45 0.13 -10.49
N GLU A 167 -18.56 0.63 -11.70
CA GLU A 167 -19.77 1.28 -12.19
C GLU A 167 -19.97 0.98 -13.67
N ASN A 168 -21.21 0.96 -14.12
CA ASN A 168 -21.52 0.81 -15.54
C ASN A 168 -21.85 2.18 -16.14
N ARG A 169 -21.13 2.56 -17.21
CA ARG A 169 -21.38 3.79 -17.98
C ARG A 169 -21.71 3.39 -19.41
N ALA A 170 -22.96 3.62 -19.83
CA ALA A 170 -23.43 3.27 -21.18
C ALA A 170 -23.08 1.82 -21.61
N GLY A 171 -23.27 0.86 -20.71
CA GLY A 171 -23.00 -0.57 -20.96
C GLY A 171 -21.54 -1.00 -20.88
N VAL A 172 -20.61 -0.09 -20.55
CA VAL A 172 -19.20 -0.41 -20.31
C VAL A 172 -18.92 -0.38 -18.82
N GLU A 173 -18.32 -1.45 -18.29
CA GLU A 173 -17.86 -1.51 -16.91
C GLU A 173 -16.60 -0.64 -16.72
N TYR A 174 -16.63 0.22 -15.71
CA TYR A 174 -15.53 1.07 -15.28
C TYR A 174 -15.08 0.68 -13.88
N VAL A 175 -13.77 0.74 -13.66
CA VAL A 175 -13.13 0.57 -12.36
C VAL A 175 -12.79 1.95 -11.81
N ARG A 176 -13.31 2.27 -10.64
CA ARG A 176 -13.02 3.49 -9.88
C ARG A 176 -11.93 3.23 -8.85
N PHE A 177 -11.01 4.16 -8.72
CA PHE A 177 -9.92 4.07 -7.75
C PHE A 177 -9.42 5.47 -7.34
N TRP A 178 -8.80 5.56 -6.18
CA TRP A 178 -8.09 6.74 -5.68
C TRP A 178 -6.57 6.58 -5.86
N SER A 179 -5.88 7.64 -6.29
CA SER A 179 -4.40 7.68 -6.40
C SER A 179 -3.90 9.13 -6.55
N SER A 180 -2.59 9.34 -6.77
CA SER A 180 -1.97 10.65 -7.04
C SER A 180 -1.69 10.96 -8.51
N ASN A 181 -2.24 10.17 -9.46
CA ASN A 181 -2.01 10.34 -10.90
C ASN A 181 -3.10 11.13 -11.64
N VAL A 182 -3.95 11.85 -10.92
CA VAL A 182 -4.89 12.77 -11.58
C VAL A 182 -4.20 14.12 -11.85
N PRO A 183 -4.64 14.91 -12.85
CA PRO A 183 -4.00 16.18 -13.22
C PRO A 183 -3.80 17.16 -12.04
N SER A 184 -4.61 17.02 -11.00
CA SER A 184 -4.55 17.81 -9.76
C SER A 184 -4.00 17.02 -8.56
N GLY A 185 -3.15 16.01 -8.78
CA GLY A 185 -2.47 15.29 -7.71
C GLY A 185 -3.32 14.16 -7.16
N TYR A 186 -3.69 14.22 -5.87
CA TYR A 186 -4.53 13.22 -5.23
C TYR A 186 -5.99 13.30 -5.69
N GLY A 187 -6.60 12.16 -5.98
CA GLY A 187 -8.02 12.13 -6.30
C GLY A 187 -8.50 10.82 -6.90
N GLU A 188 -9.79 10.82 -7.25
CA GLU A 188 -10.46 9.69 -7.85
C GLU A 188 -10.33 9.68 -9.38
N LYS A 189 -10.23 8.49 -9.94
CA LYS A 189 -10.24 8.26 -11.38
C LYS A 189 -11.07 7.02 -11.70
N ALA A 190 -11.66 7.00 -12.89
CA ALA A 190 -12.34 5.85 -13.44
C ALA A 190 -11.75 5.49 -14.81
N VAL A 191 -11.55 4.21 -15.07
CA VAL A 191 -11.09 3.69 -16.38
C VAL A 191 -11.96 2.51 -16.81
N PRO A 192 -12.17 2.27 -18.12
CA PRO A 192 -12.83 1.04 -18.57
C PRO A 192 -12.10 -0.19 -18.05
N ARG A 193 -12.83 -1.20 -17.55
CA ARG A 193 -12.27 -2.47 -17.06
C ARG A 193 -11.36 -3.13 -18.10
N THR A 194 -11.70 -2.98 -19.38
CA THR A 194 -10.94 -3.52 -20.52
C THR A 194 -9.54 -2.92 -20.70
N LYS A 195 -9.23 -1.78 -20.08
CA LYS A 195 -7.87 -1.20 -20.09
C LYS A 195 -6.93 -1.85 -19.07
N ILE A 196 -7.47 -2.61 -18.10
CA ILE A 196 -6.69 -3.24 -17.04
C ILE A 196 -6.34 -4.66 -17.48
N ALA A 197 -5.04 -4.92 -17.71
CA ALA A 197 -4.57 -6.25 -18.08
C ALA A 197 -4.68 -7.20 -16.88
N TYR A 198 -4.14 -6.79 -15.73
CA TYR A 198 -4.24 -7.51 -14.46
C TYR A 198 -4.49 -6.53 -13.32
N ALA A 199 -5.12 -7.01 -12.26
CA ALA A 199 -5.23 -6.32 -10.98
C ALA A 199 -4.83 -7.28 -9.86
N LEU A 200 -4.12 -6.76 -8.87
CA LEU A 200 -3.79 -7.47 -7.65
C LEU A 200 -4.24 -6.63 -6.47
N PHE A 201 -5.11 -7.21 -5.64
CA PHE A 201 -5.70 -6.58 -4.48
C PHE A 201 -5.06 -7.09 -3.20
N SER A 202 -5.02 -6.24 -2.19
CA SER A 202 -4.56 -6.54 -0.84
C SER A 202 -5.53 -5.93 0.16
N ARG A 203 -6.20 -6.77 0.95
CA ARG A 203 -7.11 -6.34 2.01
C ARG A 203 -6.38 -6.35 3.34
N LEU A 204 -6.43 -5.23 4.07
CA LEU A 204 -5.82 -5.15 5.40
C LEU A 204 -6.76 -5.78 6.41
N GLU A 205 -6.26 -6.73 7.19
CA GLU A 205 -7.05 -7.51 8.15
C GLU A 205 -6.36 -7.74 9.48
N THR A 206 -5.03 -7.83 9.51
CA THR A 206 -4.25 -8.14 10.71
C THR A 206 -3.05 -7.20 10.87
N PRO A 207 -3.28 -5.89 11.09
CA PRO A 207 -2.20 -4.89 11.17
C PRO A 207 -1.22 -5.12 12.32
N THR A 208 -1.62 -5.86 13.37
CA THR A 208 -0.71 -6.29 14.45
C THR A 208 0.48 -7.10 13.94
N ASN A 209 0.33 -7.79 12.81
CA ASN A 209 1.41 -8.57 12.23
C ASN A 209 2.52 -7.72 11.59
N LEU A 210 2.38 -6.39 11.54
CA LEU A 210 3.49 -5.50 11.18
C LEU A 210 4.73 -5.75 12.05
N ALA A 211 4.58 -6.14 13.32
CA ALA A 211 5.69 -6.47 14.22
C ALA A 211 6.59 -7.61 13.69
N ARG A 212 6.09 -8.44 12.75
CA ARG A 212 6.90 -9.50 12.12
C ARG A 212 8.03 -8.94 11.24
N ILE A 213 7.98 -7.66 10.87
CA ILE A 213 9.05 -7.03 10.10
C ILE A 213 10.40 -7.10 10.83
N ASN A 214 10.41 -7.11 12.17
CA ASN A 214 11.62 -7.21 12.98
C ASN A 214 12.37 -8.54 12.76
N GLY A 215 11.68 -9.59 12.30
CA GLY A 215 12.27 -10.89 11.98
C GLY A 215 12.40 -11.16 10.47
N ALA A 216 11.89 -10.27 9.62
CA ALA A 216 11.95 -10.44 8.17
C ALA A 216 13.33 -10.02 7.63
N PRO A 217 13.81 -10.63 6.53
CA PRO A 217 15.00 -10.14 5.85
C PRO A 217 14.83 -8.67 5.47
N TYR A 218 15.87 -7.85 5.68
CA TYR A 218 15.80 -6.43 5.32
C TYR A 218 15.43 -6.24 3.83
N THR A 219 15.99 -7.08 2.96
CA THR A 219 15.74 -7.08 1.52
C THR A 219 14.96 -8.32 1.08
N ASP A 220 13.81 -8.11 0.43
CA ASP A 220 13.16 -9.15 -0.39
C ASP A 220 13.85 -9.22 -1.76
N THR A 221 14.56 -10.31 -2.01
CA THR A 221 15.40 -10.47 -3.21
C THR A 221 14.59 -10.58 -4.50
N TYR A 222 13.35 -11.07 -4.42
CA TYR A 222 12.47 -11.13 -5.58
C TYR A 222 12.10 -9.70 -6.01
N LEU A 223 11.55 -8.89 -5.11
CA LEU A 223 11.18 -7.50 -5.40
C LEU A 223 12.40 -6.65 -5.82
N ALA A 224 13.54 -6.82 -5.14
CA ALA A 224 14.77 -6.09 -5.47
C ALA A 224 15.30 -6.38 -6.88
N SER A 225 14.93 -7.52 -7.47
CA SER A 225 15.34 -7.90 -8.83
C SER A 225 14.50 -7.24 -9.92
N LEU A 226 13.25 -6.87 -9.63
CA LEU A 226 12.22 -6.55 -10.64
C LEU A 226 12.44 -5.25 -11.42
N LEU A 227 13.40 -4.41 -11.02
CA LEU A 227 13.85 -3.30 -11.86
C LEU A 227 14.72 -3.77 -13.05
N ARG A 228 15.26 -4.98 -12.98
CA ARG A 228 16.24 -5.52 -13.94
C ARG A 228 15.77 -6.81 -14.60
N THR A 229 14.90 -7.56 -13.93
CA THR A 229 14.39 -8.85 -14.40
C THR A 229 12.89 -8.78 -14.71
N PRO A 230 12.43 -9.42 -15.80
CA PRO A 230 11.01 -9.66 -15.98
C PRO A 230 10.52 -10.75 -15.02
N SER A 231 9.24 -10.72 -14.71
CA SER A 231 8.50 -11.80 -14.03
C SER A 231 7.20 -12.07 -14.79
N SER A 232 6.46 -13.11 -14.41
CA SER A 232 5.12 -13.40 -14.91
C SER A 232 4.05 -13.04 -13.89
N ILE A 233 2.81 -12.85 -14.33
CA ILE A 233 1.70 -12.62 -13.40
C ILE A 233 1.49 -13.83 -12.46
N THR A 234 1.70 -15.05 -12.97
CA THR A 234 1.63 -16.28 -12.18
C THR A 234 2.70 -16.32 -11.10
N GLU A 235 3.96 -16.03 -11.44
CA GLU A 235 5.04 -15.98 -10.46
C GLU A 235 4.78 -14.89 -9.41
N ALA A 236 4.38 -13.69 -9.85
CA ALA A 236 4.03 -12.60 -8.95
C ALA A 236 2.87 -12.97 -8.01
N GLY A 237 1.87 -13.69 -8.51
CA GLY A 237 0.77 -14.25 -7.74
C GLY A 237 1.25 -15.23 -6.68
N THR A 238 2.02 -16.26 -7.08
CA THR A 238 2.58 -17.25 -6.15
C THR A 238 3.46 -16.60 -5.08
N LYS A 239 4.30 -15.63 -5.46
CA LYS A 239 5.13 -14.88 -4.49
C LYS A 239 4.29 -14.03 -3.52
N SER A 240 3.04 -13.75 -3.85
CA SER A 240 2.11 -12.95 -3.06
C SER A 240 0.99 -13.76 -2.42
N GLY A 241 1.07 -15.09 -2.45
CA GLY A 241 0.07 -15.96 -1.82
C GLY A 241 -1.28 -16.03 -2.53
N LEU A 242 -1.31 -15.90 -3.85
CA LEU A 242 -2.44 -16.28 -4.70
C LEU A 242 -2.41 -17.77 -5.07
#